data_AF-A0A916N9K4-F1
#
_entry.id   AF-A0A916N9K4-F1
#
_cell.length_a   1.000
_cell.length_b   1.000
_cell.length_c   1.000
_cell.angle_alpha   90.00
_cell.angle_beta   90.00
_cell.angle_gamma   90.00
#
_symmetry.space_group_name_H-M   'P 1'
#
loop_
_entity.id
_entity.type
_entity.pdbx_description
1 polymer ?
#
loop_
_entity_poly.entity_id
_entity_poly.type
_entity_poly.pdbx_seq_one_letter_code
_entity_poly.pdbx_strand_id
1 'polypeptide(L)'
;MGRNFYNLEQTEWAKELEANFEVIREEMISVLEKNKGHWVSPHPDYVQGEQWRTFELVFFGMKLNKNLNECPKTAELLTKIPELITADFSVLPPQTDILPHKGYSRMITRCHLPLIVPKGDLGIEVNGEKRFWEEGKLISFDDSLIHRAWNHTNEVRVVMMIDVPSENYNYTADQICRYKLENMDDPYLLKMADRASWLKMYENGEFSLM
;
A
#
# COMPACT_ATOMS: atom_id res chain seq x y z
N MET A 1 -22.25 -9.52 9.29
CA MET A 1 -21.47 -8.95 8.17
C MET A 1 -20.32 -8.15 8.77
N GLY A 2 -19.11 -8.29 8.24
CA GLY A 2 -17.97 -7.45 8.65
C GLY A 2 -18.17 -6.01 8.19
N ARG A 3 -17.42 -5.07 8.78
CA ARG A 3 -17.40 -3.66 8.34
C ARG A 3 -16.57 -3.54 7.05
N ASN A 4 -16.98 -2.69 6.11
CA ASN A 4 -16.21 -2.42 4.90
C ASN A 4 -15.01 -1.50 5.19
N PHE A 5 -15.26 -0.47 6.02
CA PHE A 5 -14.27 0.51 6.48
C PHE A 5 -14.09 0.41 8.00
N TYR A 6 -12.88 0.72 8.47
CA TYR A 6 -12.49 0.71 9.87
C TYR A 6 -12.08 2.11 10.33
N ASN A 7 -11.97 2.29 11.65
CA ASN A 7 -11.63 3.58 12.27
C ASN A 7 -10.17 3.60 12.78
N LEU A 8 -9.22 3.09 11.99
CA LEU A 8 -7.80 3.07 12.40
C LEU A 8 -7.16 4.47 12.43
N GLU A 9 -7.78 5.47 11.83
CA GLU A 9 -7.39 6.88 11.91
C GLU A 9 -7.37 7.42 13.36
N GLN A 10 -8.00 6.73 14.31
CA GLN A 10 -7.98 7.09 15.72
C GLN A 10 -6.75 6.58 16.49
N THR A 11 -5.96 5.71 15.88
CA THR A 11 -4.74 5.16 16.49
C THR A 11 -3.63 6.21 16.56
N GLU A 12 -2.71 6.08 17.52
CA GLU A 12 -1.63 7.06 17.69
C GLU A 12 -0.66 7.09 16.50
N TRP A 13 -0.36 5.94 15.89
CA TRP A 13 0.49 5.90 14.71
C TRP A 13 -0.18 6.56 13.49
N ALA A 14 -1.49 6.40 13.32
CA ALA A 14 -2.22 7.06 12.22
C ALA A 14 -2.24 8.57 12.41
N LYS A 15 -2.52 9.06 13.62
CA LYS A 15 -2.44 10.49 13.96
C LYS A 15 -1.05 11.05 13.71
N GLU A 16 0.00 10.31 14.06
CA GLU A 16 1.38 10.71 13.82
C GLU A 16 1.68 10.84 12.32
N LEU A 17 1.19 9.92 11.48
CA LEU A 17 1.31 10.03 10.02
C LEU A 17 0.52 11.21 9.46
N GLU A 18 -0.72 11.43 9.89
CA GLU A 18 -1.52 12.59 9.48
C GLU A 18 -0.86 13.91 9.89
N ALA A 19 -0.29 13.98 11.09
CA ALA A 19 0.42 15.16 11.58
C ALA A 19 1.69 15.46 10.77
N ASN A 20 2.29 14.45 10.16
CA ASN A 20 3.49 14.56 9.33
C ASN A 20 3.21 14.40 7.83
N PHE A 21 1.95 14.54 7.38
CA PHE A 21 1.60 14.22 5.99
C PHE A 21 2.37 15.05 4.96
N GLU A 22 2.61 16.35 5.22
CA GLU A 22 3.37 17.21 4.29
C GLU A 22 4.81 16.72 4.15
N VAL A 23 5.42 16.23 5.23
CA VAL A 23 6.79 15.68 5.20
C VAL A 23 6.85 14.43 4.32
N ILE A 24 5.89 13.53 4.48
CA ILE A 24 5.79 12.31 3.67
C ILE A 24 5.55 12.68 2.20
N ARG A 25 4.67 13.66 1.96
CA ARG A 25 4.32 14.16 0.63
C ARG A 25 5.52 14.80 -0.07
N GLU A 26 6.32 15.60 0.62
CA GLU A 26 7.53 16.21 0.06
C GLU A 26 8.56 15.16 -0.39
N GLU A 27 8.81 14.13 0.44
CA GLU A 27 9.73 13.04 0.07
C GLU A 27 9.19 12.25 -1.14
N MET A 28 7.89 11.91 -1.13
CA MET A 28 7.22 11.24 -2.24
C MET A 28 7.30 12.04 -3.55
N ILE A 29 7.03 13.35 -3.52
CA ILE A 29 7.15 14.23 -4.69
C ILE A 29 8.60 14.24 -5.21
N SER A 30 9.58 14.34 -4.32
CA SER A 30 11.00 14.28 -4.70
C SER A 30 11.37 12.94 -5.36
N VAL A 31 10.81 11.82 -4.91
CA VAL A 31 11.00 10.52 -5.57
C VAL A 31 10.36 10.49 -6.96
N LEU A 32 9.13 11.00 -7.11
CA LEU A 32 8.44 11.08 -8.39
C LEU A 32 9.17 11.94 -9.42
N GLU A 33 9.50 13.18 -9.07
CA GLU A 33 10.11 14.15 -9.99
C GLU A 33 11.50 13.71 -10.48
N LYS A 34 12.28 13.08 -9.60
CA LYS A 34 13.65 12.65 -9.90
C LYS A 34 13.71 11.20 -10.36
N ASN A 35 12.57 10.50 -10.43
CA ASN A 35 12.47 9.08 -10.71
C ASN A 35 13.49 8.24 -9.91
N LYS A 36 13.55 8.50 -8.60
CA LYS A 36 14.50 7.85 -7.68
C LYS A 36 14.04 6.44 -7.33
N GLY A 37 14.97 5.64 -6.80
CA GLY A 37 14.72 4.30 -6.28
C GLY A 37 14.24 3.30 -7.31
N HIS A 38 13.39 2.37 -6.88
CA HIS A 38 12.79 1.33 -7.71
C HIS A 38 11.27 1.39 -7.64
N TRP A 39 10.65 1.31 -8.82
CA TRP A 39 9.21 1.28 -9.00
C TRP A 39 8.75 -0.09 -9.47
N VAL A 40 7.59 -0.50 -8.99
CA VAL A 40 6.94 -1.75 -9.34
C VAL A 40 5.64 -1.42 -10.06
N SER A 41 5.25 -2.26 -11.03
CA SER A 41 3.95 -2.16 -11.73
C SER A 41 3.13 -3.39 -11.37
N PRO A 42 2.34 -3.33 -10.29
CA PRO A 42 1.58 -4.49 -9.82
C PRO A 42 0.43 -4.82 -10.76
N HIS A 43 0.20 -6.13 -10.92
CA HIS A 43 -1.03 -6.71 -11.46
C HIS A 43 -1.67 -5.96 -12.66
N PRO A 44 -1.00 -5.93 -13.82
CA PRO A 44 -1.49 -5.19 -14.99
C PRO A 44 -2.86 -5.67 -15.49
N ASP A 45 -3.25 -6.91 -15.21
CA ASP A 45 -4.44 -7.56 -15.78
C ASP A 45 -5.77 -6.90 -15.37
N TYR A 46 -5.80 -6.17 -14.26
CA TYR A 46 -6.99 -5.47 -13.77
C TYR A 46 -6.87 -3.95 -13.80
N VAL A 47 -5.89 -3.39 -14.53
CA VAL A 47 -5.74 -1.94 -14.71
C VAL A 47 -6.20 -1.55 -16.12
N GLN A 48 -7.09 -0.57 -16.23
CA GLN A 48 -7.50 0.04 -17.50
C GLN A 48 -7.05 1.50 -17.53
N GLY A 49 -6.18 1.85 -18.48
CA GLY A 49 -5.54 3.17 -18.56
C GLY A 49 -4.03 3.04 -18.59
N GLU A 50 -3.33 4.08 -18.10
CA GLU A 50 -1.89 3.98 -17.89
C GLU A 50 -1.61 3.09 -16.66
N GLN A 51 -0.48 2.39 -16.69
CA GLN A 51 -0.13 1.40 -15.67
C GLN A 51 -0.03 2.03 -14.27
N TRP A 52 -0.74 1.44 -13.30
CA TRP A 52 -0.57 1.72 -11.87
C TRP A 52 0.84 1.32 -11.42
N ARG A 53 1.49 2.20 -10.63
CA ARG A 53 2.84 2.00 -10.10
C ARG A 53 2.88 2.13 -8.58
N THR A 54 3.72 1.32 -7.94
CA THR A 54 4.03 1.39 -6.51
C THR A 54 5.52 1.62 -6.26
N PHE A 55 5.83 2.37 -5.19
CA PHE A 55 7.18 2.56 -4.67
C PHE A 55 7.27 1.89 -3.30
N GLU A 56 7.69 0.63 -3.30
CA GLU A 56 7.72 -0.20 -2.09
C GLU A 56 8.78 0.30 -1.10
N LEU A 57 8.38 0.57 0.15
CA LEU A 57 9.28 0.90 1.26
C LEU A 57 9.47 -0.30 2.17
N VAL A 58 8.36 -0.99 2.49
CA VAL A 58 8.31 -2.26 3.20
C VAL A 58 7.35 -3.17 2.46
N PHE A 59 7.77 -4.40 2.17
CA PHE A 59 6.98 -5.37 1.41
C PHE A 59 6.95 -6.71 2.15
N PHE A 60 5.78 -7.16 2.61
CA PHE A 60 5.62 -8.33 3.49
C PHE A 60 6.64 -8.38 4.65
N GLY A 61 6.76 -7.29 5.40
CA GLY A 61 7.68 -7.14 6.53
C GLY A 61 9.16 -6.95 6.15
N MET A 62 9.52 -7.13 4.88
CA MET A 62 10.88 -6.95 4.38
C MET A 62 11.12 -5.50 3.98
N LYS A 63 12.29 -4.96 4.34
CA LYS A 63 12.65 -3.58 4.03
C LYS A 63 13.23 -3.47 2.62
N LEU A 64 12.82 -2.45 1.89
CA LEU A 64 13.47 -2.03 0.65
C LEU A 64 14.42 -0.87 0.93
N ASN A 65 15.61 -1.20 1.44
CA ASN A 65 16.58 -0.20 1.92
C ASN A 65 16.92 0.87 0.87
N LYS A 66 17.01 0.49 -0.41
CA LYS A 66 17.25 1.46 -1.49
C LYS A 66 16.14 2.54 -1.58
N ASN A 67 14.88 2.16 -1.40
CA ASN A 67 13.75 3.09 -1.45
C ASN A 67 13.60 3.86 -0.13
N LEU A 68 13.79 3.19 1.01
CA LEU A 68 13.79 3.82 2.33
C LEU A 68 14.84 4.94 2.44
N ASN A 69 16.02 4.75 1.84
CA ASN A 69 17.09 5.76 1.83
C ASN A 69 16.72 7.03 1.03
N GLU A 70 15.74 6.95 0.11
CA GLU A 70 15.23 8.12 -0.61
C GLU A 70 14.18 8.91 0.20
N CYS A 71 13.61 8.28 1.23
CA CYS A 71 12.55 8.84 2.07
C CYS A 71 12.89 8.68 3.57
N PRO A 72 14.01 9.25 4.07
CA PRO A 72 14.50 8.98 5.41
C PRO A 72 13.53 9.39 6.53
N LYS A 73 12.78 10.49 6.38
CA LYS A 73 11.81 10.92 7.40
C LYS A 73 10.58 10.00 7.40
N THR A 74 10.12 9.62 6.22
CA THR A 74 9.06 8.61 6.06
C THR A 74 9.50 7.28 6.67
N ALA A 75 10.74 6.84 6.41
CA ALA A 75 11.29 5.62 6.97
C ALA A 75 11.29 5.63 8.51
N GLU A 76 11.64 6.76 9.14
CA GLU A 76 11.55 6.93 10.59
C GLU A 76 10.11 6.81 11.09
N LEU A 77 9.15 7.47 10.42
CA LEU A 77 7.73 7.42 10.80
C LEU A 77 7.15 6.00 10.70
N LEU A 78 7.53 5.24 9.67
CA LEU A 78 7.10 3.84 9.49
C LEU A 78 7.53 2.94 10.65
N THR A 79 8.62 3.25 11.35
CA THR A 79 9.05 2.48 12.54
C THR A 79 8.09 2.59 13.73
N LYS A 80 7.21 3.60 13.73
CA LYS A 80 6.21 3.84 14.78
C LYS A 80 4.93 3.03 14.56
N ILE A 81 4.75 2.43 13.38
CA ILE A 81 3.57 1.62 13.06
C ILE A 81 3.77 0.23 13.68
N PRO A 82 2.91 -0.21 14.62
CA PRO A 82 3.02 -1.54 15.20
C PRO A 82 2.73 -2.59 14.14
N GLU A 83 3.54 -3.65 14.11
CA GLU A 83 3.33 -4.80 13.23
C GLU A 83 3.15 -4.41 11.75
N LEU A 84 3.96 -3.46 11.25
CA LEU A 84 3.90 -3.04 9.86
C LEU A 84 4.13 -4.21 8.89
N ILE A 85 3.17 -4.47 7.99
CA ILE A 85 3.26 -5.55 6.99
C ILE A 85 3.73 -4.99 5.65
N THR A 86 3.13 -3.92 5.16
CA THR A 86 3.49 -3.31 3.88
C THR A 86 3.33 -1.81 3.96
N ALA A 87 4.22 -1.07 3.31
CA ALA A 87 4.14 0.37 3.14
C ALA A 87 4.73 0.74 1.78
N ASP A 88 3.96 1.46 0.96
CA ASP A 88 4.38 1.91 -0.35
C ASP A 88 3.71 3.23 -0.75
N PHE A 89 4.29 3.94 -1.72
CA PHE A 89 3.55 4.99 -2.43
C PHE A 89 2.84 4.38 -3.64
N SER A 90 1.51 4.39 -3.61
CA SER A 90 0.66 3.94 -4.70
C SER A 90 0.25 5.12 -5.59
N VAL A 91 0.71 5.12 -6.84
CA VAL A 91 0.50 6.18 -7.82
C VAL A 91 -0.47 5.74 -8.91
N LEU A 92 -1.68 6.28 -8.90
CA LEU A 92 -2.68 6.02 -9.93
C LEU A 92 -2.65 7.15 -10.97
N PRO A 93 -2.31 6.86 -12.24
CA PRO A 93 -2.28 7.86 -13.30
C PRO A 93 -3.65 8.50 -13.58
N PRO A 94 -3.68 9.62 -14.33
CA PRO A 94 -4.91 10.19 -14.87
C PRO A 94 -5.70 9.17 -15.70
N GLN A 95 -7.01 9.37 -15.82
CA GLN A 95 -7.90 8.57 -16.69
C GLN A 95 -7.71 7.04 -16.54
N THR A 96 -7.57 6.56 -15.29
CA THR A 96 -7.24 5.16 -15.01
C THR A 96 -8.21 4.53 -14.01
N ASP A 97 -8.61 3.29 -14.29
CA ASP A 97 -9.42 2.43 -13.44
C ASP A 97 -8.61 1.22 -12.96
N ILE A 98 -8.68 0.94 -11.66
CA ILE A 98 -8.36 -0.38 -11.11
C ILE A 98 -9.68 -1.12 -10.99
N LEU A 99 -9.88 -2.15 -11.82
CA LEU A 99 -11.11 -2.91 -11.90
C LEU A 99 -11.44 -3.66 -10.59
N PRO A 100 -12.71 -4.06 -10.38
CA PRO A 100 -13.11 -4.83 -9.20
C PRO A 100 -12.25 -6.09 -9.01
N HIS A 101 -11.57 -6.16 -7.87
CA HIS A 101 -10.72 -7.27 -7.48
C HIS A 101 -10.80 -7.50 -5.97
N LYS A 102 -10.09 -8.51 -5.47
CA LYS A 102 -9.95 -8.80 -4.05
C LYS A 102 -8.47 -8.86 -3.69
N GLY A 103 -8.17 -8.34 -2.51
CA GLY A 103 -6.90 -8.52 -1.84
C GLY A 103 -6.66 -9.97 -1.44
N TYR A 104 -5.44 -10.23 -0.98
CA TYR A 104 -4.98 -11.60 -0.79
C TYR A 104 -5.47 -12.25 0.49
N SER A 105 -5.88 -11.49 1.51
CA SER A 105 -6.21 -12.05 2.82
C SER A 105 -7.09 -11.13 3.65
N ARG A 106 -8.01 -11.73 4.42
CA ARG A 106 -8.78 -11.03 5.45
C ARG A 106 -7.96 -10.74 6.71
N MET A 107 -6.75 -11.27 6.79
CA MET A 107 -5.88 -11.13 7.97
C MET A 107 -5.25 -9.74 8.08
N ILE A 108 -5.37 -8.90 7.06
CA ILE A 108 -4.88 -7.52 7.07
C ILE A 108 -6.01 -6.52 7.04
N THR A 109 -5.71 -5.31 7.51
CA THR A 109 -6.47 -4.10 7.22
C THR A 109 -5.60 -3.19 6.37
N ARG A 110 -6.13 -2.78 5.21
CA ARG A 110 -5.45 -1.84 4.32
C ARG A 110 -5.81 -0.41 4.66
N CYS A 111 -4.82 0.46 4.71
CA CYS A 111 -4.93 1.88 5.03
C CYS A 111 -4.36 2.71 3.89
N HIS A 112 -5.03 3.82 3.54
CA HIS A 112 -4.51 4.81 2.61
C HIS A 112 -4.40 6.16 3.32
N LEU A 113 -3.19 6.72 3.40
CA LEU A 113 -2.95 8.13 3.70
C LEU A 113 -2.84 8.90 2.37
N PRO A 114 -3.80 9.76 2.00
CA PRO A 114 -3.76 10.45 0.71
C PRO A 114 -2.74 11.59 0.72
N LEU A 115 -1.88 11.61 -0.30
CA LEU A 115 -0.77 12.58 -0.42
C LEU A 115 -0.99 13.58 -1.56
N ILE A 116 -1.58 13.13 -2.67
CA ILE A 116 -2.03 13.98 -3.78
C ILE A 116 -3.43 13.54 -4.16
N VAL A 117 -4.41 14.43 -4.03
CA VAL A 117 -5.81 14.18 -4.39
C VAL A 117 -6.30 15.28 -5.33
N PRO A 118 -6.25 15.05 -6.66
CA PRO A 118 -6.78 15.99 -7.63
C PRO A 118 -8.25 16.32 -7.41
N LYS A 119 -8.66 17.52 -7.80
CA LYS A 119 -10.09 17.89 -7.82
C LYS A 119 -10.77 17.20 -8.98
N GLY A 120 -11.83 16.44 -8.70
CA GLY A 120 -12.67 15.83 -9.74
C GLY A 120 -13.21 14.46 -9.33
N ASP A 121 -13.52 13.64 -10.33
CA ASP A 121 -14.05 12.29 -10.14
C ASP A 121 -12.91 11.28 -9.95
N LEU A 122 -12.64 10.95 -8.69
CA LEU A 122 -11.73 9.89 -8.27
C LEU A 122 -12.25 9.29 -6.97
N GLY A 123 -11.91 8.05 -6.66
CA GLY A 123 -12.34 7.45 -5.41
C GLY A 123 -12.06 5.97 -5.28
N ILE A 124 -12.60 5.39 -4.22
CA ILE A 124 -12.55 3.96 -3.92
C ILE A 124 -13.95 3.45 -3.61
N GLU A 125 -14.25 2.23 -4.03
CA GLU A 125 -15.48 1.53 -3.70
C GLU A 125 -15.11 0.17 -3.10
N VAL A 126 -15.62 -0.11 -1.90
CA VAL A 126 -15.40 -1.37 -1.19
C VAL A 126 -16.76 -1.99 -0.92
N ASN A 127 -17.04 -3.13 -1.53
CA ASN A 127 -18.29 -3.88 -1.37
C ASN A 127 -19.56 -3.02 -1.59
N GLY A 128 -19.54 -2.16 -2.62
CA GLY A 128 -20.64 -1.25 -2.97
C GLY A 128 -20.64 0.08 -2.21
N GLU A 129 -19.79 0.24 -1.20
CA GLU A 129 -19.69 1.48 -0.43
C GLU A 129 -18.55 2.37 -0.96
N LYS A 130 -18.91 3.58 -1.41
CA LYS A 130 -17.95 4.55 -1.95
C LYS A 130 -17.36 5.45 -0.88
N ARG A 131 -16.08 5.77 -1.04
CA ARG A 131 -15.36 6.82 -0.31
C ARG A 131 -14.49 7.63 -1.26
N PHE A 132 -14.24 8.86 -0.84
CA PHE A 132 -13.42 9.83 -1.54
C PHE A 132 -12.28 10.20 -0.60
N TRP A 133 -11.08 10.39 -1.16
CA TRP A 133 -9.91 10.74 -0.37
C TRP A 133 -9.91 12.24 -0.04
N GLU A 134 -9.35 12.56 1.13
CA GLU A 134 -8.99 13.91 1.55
C GLU A 134 -7.50 13.89 1.88
N GLU A 135 -6.74 14.87 1.37
CA GLU A 135 -5.29 14.94 1.63
C GLU A 135 -5.00 14.95 3.13
N GLY A 136 -4.06 14.11 3.55
CA GLY A 136 -3.67 13.99 4.95
C GLY A 136 -4.71 13.32 5.87
N LYS A 137 -5.80 12.74 5.32
CA LYS A 137 -6.81 12.01 6.09
C LYS A 137 -6.82 10.53 5.76
N LEU A 138 -6.36 9.72 6.71
CA LEU A 138 -6.25 8.29 6.54
C LEU A 138 -7.65 7.65 6.45
N ILE A 139 -7.79 6.70 5.54
CA ILE A 139 -8.93 5.78 5.51
C ILE A 139 -8.42 4.35 5.64
N SER A 140 -9.21 3.47 6.26
CA SER A 140 -8.86 2.05 6.41
C SER A 140 -10.03 1.15 6.02
N PHE A 141 -9.75 0.01 5.37
CA PHE A 141 -10.76 -0.89 4.81
C PHE A 141 -10.29 -2.35 4.70
N ASP A 142 -11.25 -3.26 4.55
CA ASP A 142 -11.01 -4.70 4.30
C ASP A 142 -10.81 -4.92 2.80
N ASP A 143 -9.56 -5.00 2.35
CA ASP A 143 -9.23 -5.22 0.93
C ASP A 143 -9.57 -6.65 0.47
N SER A 144 -9.86 -7.60 1.37
CA SER A 144 -10.35 -8.93 1.00
C SER A 144 -11.77 -8.92 0.41
N LEU A 145 -12.51 -7.83 0.64
CA LEU A 145 -13.78 -7.57 -0.01
C LEU A 145 -13.56 -7.12 -1.45
N ILE A 146 -14.58 -7.29 -2.31
CA ILE A 146 -14.49 -6.77 -3.68
C ILE A 146 -14.34 -5.26 -3.60
N HIS A 147 -13.27 -4.74 -4.20
CA HIS A 147 -13.01 -3.32 -4.23
C HIS A 147 -12.44 -2.86 -5.58
N ARG A 148 -12.61 -1.57 -5.86
CA ARG A 148 -12.06 -0.89 -7.04
C ARG A 148 -11.65 0.52 -6.68
N ALA A 149 -10.77 1.10 -7.49
CA ALA A 149 -10.38 2.51 -7.39
C ALA A 149 -10.34 3.14 -8.76
N TRP A 150 -10.65 4.43 -8.85
CA TRP A 150 -10.62 5.17 -10.11
C TRP A 150 -9.98 6.54 -9.94
N ASN A 151 -9.38 7.03 -11.02
CA ASN A 151 -8.93 8.40 -11.17
C ASN A 151 -9.32 8.90 -12.56
N HIS A 152 -10.48 9.53 -12.68
CA HIS A 152 -10.96 10.14 -13.94
C HIS A 152 -10.56 11.61 -14.06
N THR A 153 -9.59 12.07 -13.26
CA THR A 153 -9.04 13.42 -13.38
C THR A 153 -7.89 13.47 -14.38
N ASN A 154 -7.34 14.66 -14.60
CA ASN A 154 -6.20 14.89 -15.51
C ASN A 154 -4.85 14.92 -14.78
N GLU A 155 -4.83 14.62 -13.48
CA GLU A 155 -3.65 14.68 -12.63
C GLU A 155 -3.46 13.33 -11.91
N VAL A 156 -2.24 13.05 -11.48
CA VAL A 156 -1.94 11.82 -10.74
C VAL A 156 -2.59 11.85 -9.35
N ARG A 157 -3.07 10.70 -8.88
CA ARG A 157 -3.50 10.50 -7.49
C ARG A 157 -2.46 9.67 -6.78
N VAL A 158 -2.00 10.12 -5.61
CA VAL A 158 -1.01 9.38 -4.81
C VAL A 158 -1.52 9.17 -3.39
N VAL A 159 -1.40 7.94 -2.90
CA VAL A 159 -1.61 7.59 -1.50
C VAL A 159 -0.38 6.86 -0.98
N MET A 160 -0.06 7.01 0.30
CA MET A 160 0.73 6.02 1.01
C MET A 160 -0.21 4.88 1.41
N MET A 161 0.02 3.70 0.84
CA MET A 161 -0.71 2.48 1.16
C MET A 161 0.04 1.74 2.27
N ILE A 162 -0.69 1.30 3.30
CA ILE A 162 -0.15 0.65 4.49
C ILE A 162 -1.02 -0.55 4.82
N ASP A 163 -0.40 -1.71 5.02
CA ASP A 163 -1.08 -2.90 5.54
C ASP A 163 -0.60 -3.18 6.97
N VAL A 164 -1.56 -3.42 7.86
CA VAL A 164 -1.36 -3.85 9.26
C VAL A 164 -2.23 -5.08 9.56
N PRO A 165 -1.93 -5.87 10.60
CA PRO A 165 -2.79 -6.97 10.99
C PRO A 165 -4.21 -6.52 11.29
N SER A 166 -5.18 -7.30 10.85
CA SER A 166 -6.58 -7.06 11.15
C SER A 166 -6.87 -7.36 12.62
N GLU A 167 -7.49 -6.40 13.31
CA GLU A 167 -7.92 -6.54 14.72
C GLU A 167 -8.91 -7.70 14.94
N ASN A 168 -9.50 -8.24 13.86
CA ASN A 168 -10.52 -9.29 13.93
C ASN A 168 -9.96 -10.71 14.11
N TYR A 169 -8.68 -10.94 13.78
CA TYR A 169 -8.13 -12.31 13.68
C TYR A 169 -6.92 -12.58 14.59
N ASN A 170 -6.41 -11.57 15.30
CA ASN A 170 -5.34 -11.69 16.30
C ASN A 170 -4.09 -12.43 15.81
N TYR A 171 -3.71 -12.20 14.54
CA TYR A 171 -2.44 -12.65 13.99
C TYR A 171 -1.40 -11.54 14.08
N THR A 172 -0.13 -11.90 14.29
CA THR A 172 0.99 -10.96 14.16
C THR A 172 1.33 -10.73 12.69
N ALA A 173 2.04 -9.64 12.38
CA ALA A 173 2.59 -9.41 11.04
C ALA A 173 3.46 -10.58 10.60
N ASP A 174 4.28 -11.14 11.50
CA ASP A 174 5.15 -12.27 11.17
C ASP A 174 4.35 -13.51 10.75
N GLN A 175 3.29 -13.85 11.49
CA GLN A 175 2.41 -14.97 11.13
C GLN A 175 1.75 -14.77 9.77
N ILE A 176 1.29 -13.55 9.49
CA ILE A 176 0.62 -13.22 8.22
C ILE A 176 1.61 -13.31 7.05
N CYS A 177 2.77 -12.67 7.18
CA CYS A 177 3.80 -12.66 6.15
C CYS A 177 4.28 -14.08 5.84
N ARG A 178 4.66 -14.87 6.86
CA ARG A 178 5.07 -16.27 6.66
C ARG A 178 4.00 -17.08 5.96
N TYR A 179 2.76 -17.02 6.44
CA TYR A 179 1.66 -17.74 5.82
C TYR A 179 1.51 -17.37 4.33
N LYS A 180 1.56 -16.07 3.99
CA LYS A 180 1.45 -15.62 2.60
C LYS A 180 2.62 -16.10 1.73
N LEU A 181 3.85 -16.03 2.24
CA LEU A 181 5.04 -16.43 1.47
C LEU A 181 5.11 -17.95 1.28
N GLU A 182 4.79 -18.74 2.31
CA GLU A 182 4.76 -20.21 2.26
C GLU A 182 3.67 -20.74 1.30
N ASN A 183 2.51 -20.05 1.27
CA ASN A 183 1.35 -20.44 0.47
C ASN A 183 1.20 -19.62 -0.81
N MET A 184 2.23 -18.88 -1.24
CA MET A 184 2.15 -17.96 -2.37
C MET A 184 1.76 -18.67 -3.67
N ASP A 185 0.61 -18.34 -4.21
CA ASP A 185 0.06 -18.84 -5.47
C ASP A 185 -0.10 -17.72 -6.52
N ASP A 186 0.31 -16.50 -6.16
CA ASP A 186 0.22 -15.31 -7.00
C ASP A 186 1.18 -15.39 -8.20
N PRO A 187 0.67 -15.49 -9.44
CA PRO A 187 1.53 -15.61 -10.62
C PRO A 187 2.43 -14.38 -10.85
N TYR A 188 2.03 -13.20 -10.36
CA TYR A 188 2.83 -12.00 -10.47
C TYR A 188 4.07 -12.10 -9.57
N LEU A 189 3.87 -12.41 -8.28
CA LEU A 189 4.97 -12.54 -7.32
C LEU A 189 5.88 -13.73 -7.63
N LEU A 190 5.32 -14.83 -8.14
CA LEU A 190 6.09 -16.02 -8.55
C LEU A 190 6.94 -15.79 -9.81
N LYS A 191 6.66 -14.76 -10.61
CA LYS A 191 7.56 -14.34 -11.71
C LYS A 191 8.79 -13.59 -11.20
N MET A 192 8.70 -12.98 -10.02
CA MET A 192 9.79 -12.19 -9.43
C MET A 192 10.79 -13.08 -8.70
N ALA A 193 10.29 -14.03 -7.91
CA ALA A 193 11.11 -15.02 -7.21
C ALA A 193 10.27 -16.26 -6.85
N ASP A 194 10.92 -17.41 -6.70
CA ASP A 194 10.26 -18.59 -6.16
C ASP A 194 10.00 -18.46 -4.65
N ARG A 195 9.15 -19.35 -4.10
CA ARG A 195 8.78 -19.31 -2.67
C ARG A 195 9.99 -19.42 -1.75
N ALA A 196 10.96 -20.25 -2.08
CA ALA A 196 12.16 -20.45 -1.26
C ALA A 196 13.02 -19.18 -1.20
N SER A 197 13.15 -18.48 -2.32
CA SER A 197 13.85 -17.20 -2.42
C SER A 197 13.12 -16.11 -1.66
N TRP A 198 11.79 -16.04 -1.76
CA TRP A 198 10.96 -15.13 -0.98
C TRP A 198 11.13 -15.34 0.53
N LEU A 199 11.06 -16.59 1.00
CA LEU A 199 11.25 -16.92 2.41
C LEU A 199 12.65 -16.58 2.91
N LYS A 200 13.67 -16.82 2.08
CA LYS A 200 15.05 -16.43 2.41
C LYS A 200 15.20 -14.90 2.54
N MET A 201 14.59 -14.12 1.65
CA MET A 201 14.57 -12.66 1.77
C MET A 201 13.86 -12.22 3.05
N TYR A 202 12.74 -12.88 3.38
CA TYR A 202 11.97 -12.62 4.58
C TYR A 202 12.78 -12.89 5.86
N GLU A 203 13.49 -14.01 5.93
CA GLU A 203 14.39 -14.34 7.04
C GLU A 203 15.53 -13.34 7.22
N ASN A 204 16.01 -12.75 6.12
CA ASN A 204 17.03 -11.70 6.14
C ASN A 204 16.45 -10.31 6.46
N GLY A 205 15.12 -10.14 6.41
CA GLY A 205 14.43 -8.87 6.64
C GLY A 205 14.62 -7.85 5.51
N GLU A 206 15.16 -8.25 4.37
CA GLU A 206 15.48 -7.37 3.24
C GLU A 206 14.85 -7.89 1.96
N PHE A 207 14.09 -7.03 1.29
CA PHE A 207 13.59 -7.30 -0.04
C PHE A 207 14.65 -6.81 -1.03
N SER A 208 15.01 -7.67 -1.98
CA SER A 208 15.95 -7.33 -3.04
C SER A 208 15.34 -7.81 -4.35
N LEU A 209 14.86 -6.85 -5.14
CA LEU A 209 14.51 -7.10 -6.53
C LEU A 209 15.83 -7.34 -7.26
N MET A 210 16.02 -8.57 -7.78
CA MET A 210 17.12 -8.89 -8.69
C MET A 210 17.08 -8.02 -9.94
#